data_AF-A0A2M8PMY3-F1
#
_entry.id   AF-A0A2M8PMY3-F1
#
_cell.length_a   1.000
_cell.length_b   1.000
_cell.length_c   1.000
_cell.angle_alpha   90.00
_cell.angle_beta   90.00
_cell.angle_gamma   90.00
#
_symmetry.space_group_name_H-M   'P 1'
#
loop_
_entity.id
_entity.type
_entity.pdbx_description
1 polymer ?
#
loop_
_entity_poly.entity_id
_entity_poly.type
_entity_poly.pdbx_seq_one_letter_code
_entity_poly.pdbx_strand_id
1 'polypeptide(L)'
;MQTTNTSGLQDWITQLDRRIYAVLIGATLGIIGGLVGLMLAIIGPIFTFAIVFGLVAGLYILTDISAALYAVIGITFLLPFGTFPFKVGLTPTLIDLVL
;
A
#
# COMPACT_ATOMS: atom_id res chain seq x y z
N MET A 1 27.06 -2.17 -24.44
CA MET A 1 26.75 -2.30 -23.00
C MET A 1 25.47 -3.12 -22.88
N GLN A 2 25.60 -4.36 -22.43
CA GLN A 2 24.54 -5.38 -22.39
C GLN A 2 23.74 -5.20 -21.09
N THR A 3 22.48 -4.80 -21.20
CA THR A 3 21.59 -4.57 -20.06
C THR A 3 21.00 -5.90 -19.58
N THR A 4 21.38 -6.27 -18.36
CA THR A 4 20.75 -7.20 -17.38
C THR A 4 19.60 -8.12 -17.84
N ASN A 5 19.88 -9.43 -17.74
CA ASN A 5 19.00 -10.60 -17.87
C ASN A 5 17.66 -10.53 -17.09
N THR A 6 16.66 -9.83 -17.59
CA THR A 6 15.24 -9.97 -17.18
C THR A 6 14.31 -10.27 -18.36
N SER A 7 14.86 -10.32 -19.58
CA SER A 7 14.15 -10.53 -20.84
C SER A 7 13.48 -11.90 -20.93
N GLY A 8 14.05 -12.98 -20.40
CA GLY A 8 13.50 -14.33 -20.63
C GLY A 8 12.07 -14.53 -20.10
N LEU A 9 11.76 -14.05 -18.89
CA LEU A 9 10.40 -14.15 -18.32
C LEU A 9 9.46 -13.11 -18.92
N GLN A 10 9.95 -11.89 -19.16
CA GLN A 10 9.16 -10.82 -19.74
C GLN A 10 8.79 -11.11 -21.20
N ASP A 11 9.75 -11.58 -22.00
CA ASP A 11 9.57 -12.02 -23.39
C ASP A 11 8.67 -13.26 -23.45
N TRP A 12 8.81 -14.20 -22.51
CA TRP A 12 7.90 -15.35 -22.42
C TRP A 12 6.46 -14.88 -22.16
N ILE A 13 6.24 -14.03 -21.15
CA ILE A 13 4.91 -13.49 -20.81
C ILE A 13 4.32 -12.63 -21.94
N THR A 14 5.15 -11.87 -22.66
CA THR A 14 4.69 -11.03 -23.78
C THR A 14 4.55 -11.78 -25.11
N GLN A 15 5.18 -12.95 -25.27
CA GLN A 15 4.96 -13.87 -26.39
C GLN A 15 3.71 -14.73 -26.23
N LEU A 16 3.12 -14.81 -25.03
CA LEU A 16 1.82 -15.46 -24.85
C LEU A 16 0.75 -14.74 -25.67
N ASP A 17 -0.17 -15.54 -26.21
CA ASP A 17 -1.28 -15.07 -27.03
C ASP A 17 -2.03 -13.91 -26.34
N ARG A 18 -2.42 -12.88 -27.11
CA ARG A 18 -2.96 -11.60 -26.57
C ARG A 18 -4.13 -11.82 -25.60
N ARG A 19 -4.87 -12.92 -25.81
CA ARG A 19 -5.96 -13.37 -24.96
C ARG A 19 -5.49 -13.78 -23.56
N ILE A 20 -4.41 -14.54 -23.45
CA ILE A 20 -3.89 -15.03 -22.16
C ILE A 20 -3.29 -13.87 -21.37
N TYR A 21 -2.58 -12.97 -22.04
CA TYR A 21 -2.06 -11.75 -21.41
C TYR A 21 -3.19 -10.88 -20.84
N ALA A 22 -4.29 -10.70 -21.60
CA ALA A 22 -5.47 -10.00 -21.12
C ALA A 22 -6.14 -10.68 -19.92
N VAL A 23 -6.22 -12.02 -19.92
CA VAL A 23 -6.75 -12.79 -18.78
C VAL A 23 -5.86 -12.64 -17.55
N LEU A 24 -4.53 -12.67 -17.69
CA LEU A 24 -3.61 -12.52 -16.57
C LEU A 24 -3.71 -11.14 -15.92
N ILE A 25 -3.72 -10.07 -16.73
CA ILE A 25 -3.92 -8.70 -16.22
C ILE A 25 -5.30 -8.58 -15.58
N GLY A 26 -6.35 -9.05 -16.26
CA GLY A 26 -7.72 -8.99 -15.76
C GLY A 26 -7.88 -9.73 -14.44
N ALA A 27 -7.31 -10.93 -14.32
CA ALA A 27 -7.31 -11.72 -13.09
C ALA A 27 -6.53 -11.00 -11.97
N THR A 28 -5.37 -10.44 -12.27
CA THR A 28 -4.56 -9.70 -11.28
C THR A 28 -5.30 -8.48 -10.76
N LEU A 29 -5.84 -7.65 -11.67
CA LEU A 29 -6.64 -6.48 -11.29
C LEU A 29 -7.92 -6.89 -10.56
N GLY A 30 -8.58 -7.97 -10.99
CA GLY A 30 -9.79 -8.50 -10.37
C GLY A 30 -9.54 -9.01 -8.95
N ILE A 31 -8.42 -9.70 -8.71
CA ILE A 31 -8.03 -10.15 -7.37
C ILE A 31 -7.71 -8.94 -6.49
N ILE A 32 -6.91 -7.99 -6.96
CA ILE A 32 -6.56 -6.79 -6.18
C ILE A 32 -7.82 -5.97 -5.86
N GLY A 33 -8.64 -5.67 -6.86
CA GLY A 33 -9.89 -4.93 -6.67
C GLY A 33 -10.89 -5.69 -5.79
N GLY A 34 -10.97 -7.01 -5.94
CA GLY A 34 -11.79 -7.87 -5.09
C GLY A 34 -11.33 -7.88 -3.64
N LEU A 35 -10.02 -7.96 -3.39
CA LEU A 35 -9.44 -7.86 -2.05
C LEU A 35 -9.70 -6.49 -1.41
N VAL A 36 -9.55 -5.40 -2.17
CA VAL A 36 -9.89 -4.05 -1.69
C VAL A 36 -11.39 -3.95 -1.38
N GLY A 37 -12.26 -4.47 -2.26
CA GLY A 37 -13.71 -4.52 -2.01
C GLY A 37 -14.07 -5.36 -0.79
N LEU A 38 -13.38 -6.48 -0.57
CA LEU A 38 -13.56 -7.33 0.60
C LEU A 38 -13.08 -6.64 1.88
N MET A 39 -11.96 -5.90 1.83
CA MET A 39 -11.53 -5.05 2.95
C MET A 39 -12.59 -3.99 3.28
N LEU A 40 -13.13 -3.30 2.26
CA LEU A 40 -14.21 -2.33 2.48
C LEU A 40 -15.41 -2.96 3.18
N ALA A 41 -15.77 -4.20 2.84
CA ALA A 41 -16.90 -4.91 3.42
C ALA A 41 -16.65 -5.37 4.87
N ILE A 42 -15.43 -5.80 5.21
CA ILE A 42 -15.12 -6.42 6.51
C ILE A 42 -14.63 -5.40 7.53
N ILE A 43 -13.62 -4.60 7.16
CA ILE A 43 -12.94 -3.67 8.08
C ILE A 43 -13.36 -2.21 7.86
N GLY A 44 -14.19 -1.94 6.85
CA GLY A 44 -14.76 -0.64 6.60
C GLY A 44 -13.84 0.33 5.85
N PRO A 45 -14.34 1.53 5.50
CA PRO A 45 -13.65 2.44 4.59
C PRO A 45 -12.34 3.00 5.15
N ILE A 46 -12.33 3.43 6.41
CA ILE A 46 -11.20 4.14 7.01
C ILE A 46 -9.95 3.25 7.01
N PHE A 47 -10.06 2.02 7.51
CA PHE A 47 -8.94 1.09 7.57
C PHE A 47 -8.50 0.62 6.18
N THR A 48 -9.44 0.42 5.26
CA THR A 48 -9.10 0.04 3.89
C THR A 48 -8.27 1.12 3.20
N PHE A 49 -8.69 2.39 3.29
CA PHE A 49 -7.90 3.49 2.74
C PHE A 49 -6.55 3.62 3.43
N ALA A 50 -6.48 3.50 4.76
CA ALA A 50 -5.22 3.54 5.50
C ALA A 50 -4.23 2.48 5.02
N ILE A 51 -4.68 1.24 4.79
CA ILE A 51 -3.83 0.16 4.28
C ILE A 51 -3.41 0.42 2.83
N VAL A 52 -4.34 0.77 1.94
CA VAL A 52 -4.03 1.00 0.52
C VAL A 52 -3.06 2.16 0.35
N PHE A 53 -3.36 3.32 0.95
CA PHE A 53 -2.46 4.48 0.89
C PHE A 53 -1.16 4.21 1.64
N GLY A 54 -1.20 3.50 2.77
CA GLY A 54 -0.02 3.10 3.52
C GLY A 54 0.93 2.22 2.71
N LEU A 55 0.41 1.27 1.93
CA LEU A 55 1.21 0.42 1.04
C LEU A 55 1.85 1.23 -0.09
N VAL A 56 1.07 2.10 -0.74
CA VAL A 56 1.59 2.94 -1.85
C VAL A 56 2.63 3.93 -1.33
N ALA A 57 2.33 4.62 -0.23
CA ALA A 57 3.27 5.56 0.40
C ALA A 57 4.51 4.85 0.95
N GLY A 58 4.34 3.68 1.57
CA GLY A 58 5.45 2.87 2.08
C GLY A 58 6.37 2.39 0.96
N LEU A 59 5.81 1.94 -0.17
CA LEU A 59 6.61 1.59 -1.34
C LEU A 59 7.36 2.82 -1.89
N TYR A 60 6.70 3.97 -1.98
CA TYR A 60 7.33 5.22 -2.44
C TYR A 60 8.51 5.62 -1.55
N ILE A 61 8.33 5.59 -0.23
CA ILE A 61 9.37 5.86 0.77
C ILE A 61 10.54 4.88 0.62
N LEU A 62 10.27 3.61 0.32
CA LEU A 62 11.32 2.61 0.15
C LEU A 62 12.16 2.83 -1.12
N THR A 63 11.58 3.46 -2.14
CA THR A 63 12.23 3.69 -3.43
C THR A 63 12.94 5.04 -3.55
N ASP A 64 12.65 6.01 -2.66
CA ASP A 64 13.18 7.37 -2.74
C ASP A 64 13.69 7.87 -1.38
N ILE A 65 14.98 8.22 -1.31
CA ILE A 65 15.64 8.67 -0.07
C ILE A 65 15.08 10.01 0.44
N SER A 66 14.67 10.91 -0.45
CA SER A 66 14.12 12.21 -0.08
C SER A 66 12.73 12.03 0.52
N ALA A 67 11.91 11.17 -0.09
CA ALA A 67 10.62 10.77 0.46
C ALA A 67 10.76 10.13 1.84
N ALA A 68 11.76 9.27 2.04
CA ALA A 68 12.04 8.67 3.34
C ALA A 68 12.41 9.72 4.41
N LEU A 69 13.27 10.70 4.07
CA LEU A 69 13.61 11.78 4.98
C LEU A 69 12.38 12.61 5.37
N TYR A 70 11.55 12.99 4.40
CA TYR A 70 10.30 13.71 4.68
C TYR A 70 9.33 12.89 5.53
N ALA A 71 9.22 11.58 5.27
CA ALA A 71 8.36 10.70 6.05
C ALA A 71 8.83 10.58 7.50
N VAL A 72 10.13 10.42 7.75
CA VAL A 72 10.68 10.36 9.12
C VAL A 72 10.40 11.64 9.88
N ILE A 73 10.63 12.79 9.24
CA ILE A 73 10.31 14.10 9.84
C ILE A 73 8.81 14.18 10.15
N GLY A 74 7.96 13.90 9.16
CA GLY A 74 6.50 13.95 9.31
C GLY A 74 5.99 13.02 10.42
N ILE A 75 6.44 11.76 10.45
CA ILE A 75 6.07 10.79 11.47
C ILE A 75 6.54 11.26 12.86
N THR A 76 7.77 11.76 12.99
CA THR A 76 8.27 12.24 14.28
C THR A 76 7.40 13.37 14.84
N PHE A 77 6.94 14.29 13.99
CA PHE A 77 6.06 15.39 14.40
C PHE A 77 4.60 14.98 14.60
N LEU A 78 4.07 14.06 13.78
CA LEU A 78 2.64 13.72 13.75
C LEU A 78 2.27 12.56 14.68
N LEU A 79 3.15 11.57 14.82
CA LEU A 79 2.89 10.36 15.61
C LEU A 79 2.45 10.67 17.06
N PRO A 80 3.07 11.58 17.84
CA PRO A 80 2.61 11.84 19.21
C PRO A 80 1.15 12.31 19.30
N PHE A 81 0.63 12.94 18.24
CA PHE A 81 -0.73 13.48 18.18
C PHE A 81 -1.71 12.57 17.42
N GLY A 82 -1.27 11.36 17.00
CA GLY A 82 -2.15 10.37 16.39
C GLY A 82 -3.24 9.94 17.37
N THR A 83 -4.49 9.85 16.92
CA THR A 83 -5.61 9.36 17.73
C THR A 83 -6.06 7.99 17.27
N PHE A 84 -6.52 7.17 18.20
CA PHE A 84 -7.08 5.86 17.86
C PHE A 84 -8.51 5.96 17.33
N PRO A 85 -8.87 5.22 16.27
CA PRO A 85 -10.21 5.23 15.69
C PRO A 85 -11.21 4.34 16.46
N PHE A 86 -11.03 4.14 17.77
CA PHE A 86 -11.93 3.38 18.64
C PHE A 86 -12.21 4.17 19.92
N LYS A 87 -13.41 4.00 20.48
CA LYS A 87 -13.87 4.79 21.63
C LYS A 87 -13.77 3.96 22.91
N VAL A 88 -13.02 4.47 23.89
CA VAL A 88 -13.00 4.02 25.29
C VAL A 88 -13.34 5.22 26.16
N GLY A 89 -14.59 5.69 26.09
CA GLY A 89 -15.06 6.91 26.79
C GLY A 89 -14.58 8.25 26.19
N LEU A 90 -13.33 8.31 25.73
CA LEU A 90 -12.71 9.38 24.92
C LEU A 90 -11.92 8.76 23.75
N THR A 91 -11.40 9.59 22.84
CA THR A 91 -10.44 9.19 21.79
C THR A 91 -9.05 9.67 22.18
N PRO A 92 -8.30 8.91 23.00
CA PRO A 92 -6.96 9.32 23.45
C PRO A 92 -5.99 9.45 22.28
N THR A 93 -5.06 10.39 22.39
CA THR A 93 -3.89 10.47 21.52
C THR A 93 -2.84 9.42 21.91
N LEU A 94 -1.83 9.19 21.06
CA LEU A 94 -0.73 8.28 21.36
C LEU A 94 0.07 8.70 22.60
N ILE A 95 0.23 10.01 22.86
CA ILE A 95 0.91 10.48 24.06
C ILE A 95 0.05 10.31 25.33
N ASP A 96 -1.27 10.43 25.21
CA ASP A 96 -2.20 10.21 26.35
C ASP A 96 -2.21 8.77 26.84
N LEU A 97 -1.78 7.79 26.02
CA LEU A 97 -1.70 6.38 26.41
C LEU A 97 -0.45 6.05 27.24
N VAL A 98 0.59 6.89 27.14
CA VAL A 98 1.87 6.69 27.85
C VAL A 98 1.85 7.33 29.23
N LEU A 99 1.08 8.40 29.40
CA LEU A 99 0.90 9.15 30.65
C LEU A 99 -0.16 8.54 31.55
#